data_AF-A0A1A9B417-F1
#
_entry.id   AF-A0A1A9B417-F1
#
_cell.length_a   1.000
_cell.length_b   1.000
_cell.length_c   1.000
_cell.angle_alpha   90.00
_cell.angle_beta   90.00
_cell.angle_gamma   90.00
#
_symmetry.space_group_name_H-M   'P 1'
#
loop_
_entity.id
_entity.type
_entity.pdbx_description
1 polymer ?
#
loop_
_entity_poly.entity_id
_entity_poly.type
_entity_poly.pdbx_seq_one_letter_code
_entity_poly.pdbx_strand_id
1 'polypeptide(L)'
;MSRTPEQVAADEALTAAIEQALLAYGPGDQAYILTEYVVVTSQQRFDEEGNGITAVGCINRDSDVPFHRILGLLEYAGTRTRRRIATDDEED
;
A
#
# COMPACT_ATOMS: atom_id res chain seq x y z
N MET A 1 7.00 14.25 15.78
CA MET A 1 7.77 15.26 15.03
C MET A 1 6.92 15.70 13.85
N SER A 2 6.95 16.98 13.49
CA SER A 2 6.32 17.44 12.25
C SER A 2 7.08 16.90 11.04
N ARG A 3 6.35 16.47 9.99
CA ARG A 3 6.93 16.05 8.71
C ARG A 3 7.71 17.18 8.05
N THR A 4 8.75 16.85 7.28
CA THR A 4 9.44 17.84 6.43
C THR A 4 8.60 18.17 5.19
N PRO A 5 8.83 19.31 4.52
CA PRO A 5 8.15 19.65 3.28
C PRO A 5 8.30 18.56 2.20
N GLU A 6 9.46 17.93 2.11
CA GLU A 6 9.73 16.85 1.16
C GLU A 6 8.92 15.60 1.46
N GLN A 7 8.74 15.26 2.75
CA GLN A 7 7.90 14.13 3.17
C GLN A 7 6.43 14.39 2.80
N VAL A 8 5.93 15.61 3.03
CA VAL A 8 4.56 15.99 2.66
C VAL A 8 4.36 15.90 1.13
N ALA A 9 5.30 16.46 0.35
CA ALA A 9 5.21 16.41 -1.11
C ALA A 9 5.26 14.96 -1.65
N ALA A 10 6.04 14.09 -1.02
CA ALA A 10 6.08 12.66 -1.36
C ALA A 10 4.76 11.95 -1.05
N ASP A 11 4.15 12.22 0.12
CA ASP A 11 2.86 11.66 0.52
C ASP A 11 1.73 12.11 -0.42
N GLU A 12 1.72 13.39 -0.81
CA GLU A 12 0.78 13.97 -1.77
C GLU A 12 0.91 13.31 -3.16
N ALA A 13 2.15 13.18 -3.66
CA ALA A 13 2.41 12.55 -4.95
C ALA A 13 1.99 11.06 -4.96
N LEU A 14 2.27 10.34 -3.87
CA LEU A 14 1.85 8.95 -3.71
C LEU A 14 0.32 8.83 -3.66
N THR A 15 -0.35 9.70 -2.91
CA THR A 15 -1.82 9.75 -2.82
C THR A 15 -2.43 9.95 -4.20
N ALA A 16 -1.95 10.93 -4.97
CA ALA A 16 -2.45 11.22 -6.30
C ALA A 16 -2.26 10.02 -7.27
N ALA A 17 -1.12 9.33 -7.18
CA ALA A 17 -0.86 8.14 -7.99
C ALA A 17 -1.82 6.99 -7.66
N ILE A 18 -2.14 6.78 -6.38
CA ILE A 18 -3.12 5.78 -5.94
C ILE A 18 -4.51 6.13 -6.47
N GLU A 19 -4.94 7.38 -6.32
CA GLU A 19 -6.25 7.85 -6.83
C GLU A 19 -6.36 7.68 -8.35
N GLN A 20 -5.29 8.01 -9.09
CA GLN A 20 -5.23 7.79 -10.53
C GLN A 20 -5.37 6.29 -10.89
N ALA A 21 -4.67 5.41 -10.18
CA ALA A 21 -4.76 3.97 -10.41
C ALA A 21 -6.17 3.44 -10.12
N LEU A 22 -6.79 3.86 -9.01
CA LEU A 22 -8.16 3.48 -8.66
C LEU A 22 -9.17 3.90 -9.72
N LEU A 23 -9.02 5.10 -10.28
CA LEU A 23 -9.86 5.58 -11.38
C LEU A 23 -9.66 4.77 -12.67
N ALA A 24 -8.42 4.37 -12.97
CA ALA A 24 -8.10 3.63 -14.19
C ALA A 24 -8.59 2.17 -14.16
N TYR A 25 -8.55 1.53 -12.99
CA TYR A 25 -8.95 0.12 -12.82
C TYR A 25 -10.36 -0.06 -12.26
N GLY A 26 -10.98 1.00 -11.75
CA GLY A 26 -12.35 0.98 -11.26
C GLY A 26 -13.37 0.85 -12.40
N PRO A 27 -14.56 0.29 -12.13
CA PRO A 27 -15.69 0.45 -13.04
C PRO A 27 -15.97 1.95 -13.20
N GLY A 28 -16.15 2.39 -14.45
CA GLY A 28 -16.06 3.80 -14.89
C GLY A 28 -17.06 4.79 -14.27
N ASP A 29 -17.84 4.38 -13.28
CA ASP A 29 -18.86 5.14 -12.54
C ASP A 29 -18.66 5.14 -11.01
N GLN A 30 -17.62 4.49 -10.48
CA GLN A 30 -17.42 4.44 -9.02
C GLN A 30 -16.83 5.73 -8.44
N ALA A 31 -17.73 6.57 -7.91
CA ALA A 31 -17.41 7.74 -7.10
C ALA A 31 -17.03 7.36 -5.65
N TYR A 32 -15.96 6.58 -5.47
CA TYR A 32 -15.44 6.33 -4.13
C TYR A 32 -14.46 7.44 -3.70
N ILE A 33 -14.65 7.92 -2.47
CA ILE A 33 -13.73 8.85 -1.83
C ILE A 33 -12.64 8.01 -1.14
N LEU A 34 -11.39 8.19 -1.54
CA LEU A 34 -10.26 7.56 -0.85
C LEU A 34 -10.11 8.19 0.55
N THR A 35 -10.39 7.43 1.59
CA THR A 35 -10.29 7.91 2.98
C THR A 35 -8.98 7.49 3.63
N GLU A 36 -8.52 6.26 3.41
CA GLU A 36 -7.33 5.67 4.03
C GLU A 36 -6.68 4.67 3.06
N TYR A 37 -5.35 4.51 3.16
CA TYR A 37 -4.63 3.44 2.48
C TYR A 37 -3.37 3.03 3.26
N VAL A 38 -2.93 1.80 3.01
CA VAL A 38 -1.59 1.31 3.36
C VAL A 38 -0.93 0.76 2.11
N VAL A 39 0.31 1.17 1.85
CA VAL A 39 1.15 0.62 0.79
C VAL A 39 2.13 -0.35 1.44
N VAL A 40 2.09 -1.61 1.03
CA VAL A 40 3.11 -2.60 1.38
C VAL A 40 4.23 -2.50 0.36
N THR A 41 5.45 -2.23 0.83
CA THR A 41 6.64 -2.22 -0.02
C THR A 41 7.45 -3.48 0.23
N SER A 42 8.00 -4.06 -0.83
CA SER A 42 9.02 -5.11 -0.76
C SER A 42 10.12 -4.73 -1.73
N GLN A 43 11.34 -4.59 -1.22
CA GLN A 43 12.47 -4.06 -1.97
C GLN A 43 13.67 -4.97 -1.77
N GLN A 44 14.35 -5.28 -2.86
CA GLN A 44 15.69 -5.87 -2.82
C GLN A 44 16.70 -4.80 -3.17
N ARG A 45 17.69 -4.61 -2.30
CA ARG A 45 18.76 -3.62 -2.47
C ARG A 45 20.09 -4.23 -2.05
N PHE A 46 21.19 -3.62 -2.46
CA PHE A 46 22.50 -3.91 -1.92
C PHE A 46 22.85 -2.87 -0.87
N ASP A 47 23.49 -3.28 0.22
CA ASP A 47 24.14 -2.34 1.12
C ASP A 47 25.49 -1.85 0.57
N GLU A 48 26.18 -1.04 1.35
CA GLU A 48 27.48 -0.45 0.98
C GLU A 48 28.58 -1.51 0.80
N GLU A 49 28.39 -2.73 1.34
CA GLU A 49 29.32 -3.86 1.23
C GLU A 49 28.95 -4.80 0.07
N GLY A 50 27.86 -4.52 -0.65
CA GLY A 50 27.37 -5.37 -1.74
C GLY A 50 26.58 -6.59 -1.26
N ASN A 51 26.17 -6.64 0.02
CA ASN A 51 25.29 -7.70 0.51
C ASN A 51 23.84 -7.41 0.12
N GLY A 52 23.12 -8.43 -0.33
CA GLY A 52 21.71 -8.32 -0.65
C GLY A 52 20.86 -8.17 0.62
N ILE A 53 20.04 -7.11 0.67
CA ILE A 53 19.06 -6.84 1.72
C ILE A 53 17.67 -6.87 1.10
N THR A 54 16.78 -7.67 1.69
CA THR A 54 15.34 -7.56 1.46
C THR A 54 14.73 -6.71 2.55
N ALA A 55 14.08 -5.61 2.18
CA ALA A 55 13.35 -4.74 3.09
C ALA A 55 11.85 -4.80 2.77
N VAL A 56 11.05 -5.11 3.79
CA VAL A 56 9.58 -5.05 3.72
C VAL A 56 9.12 -3.94 4.64
N GLY A 57 8.23 -3.08 4.15
CA GLY A 57 7.75 -1.93 4.90
C GLY A 57 6.29 -1.60 4.62
N CYS A 58 5.73 -0.71 5.42
CA CYS A 58 4.42 -0.11 5.20
C CYS A 58 4.56 1.41 5.11
N ILE A 59 3.90 2.02 4.13
CA ILE A 59 3.78 3.48 3.99
C ILE A 59 2.28 3.80 4.09
N ASN A 60 1.93 4.76 4.94
CA ASN A 60 0.54 5.17 5.15
C ASN A 60 0.33 6.58 4.60
N ARG A 61 -0.94 6.96 4.37
CA ARG A 61 -1.32 8.30 3.87
C ARG A 61 -0.84 9.47 4.74
N ASP A 62 -0.46 9.22 5.99
CA ASP A 62 0.07 10.20 6.93
C ASP A 62 0.94 9.52 8.02
N SER A 63 1.57 10.31 8.89
CA SER A 63 2.37 9.81 10.02
C SER A 63 1.55 9.19 11.17
N ASP A 64 0.24 9.45 11.22
CA ASP A 64 -0.58 9.25 12.43
C ASP A 64 -1.64 8.16 12.28
N VAL A 65 -1.54 7.29 11.27
CA VAL A 65 -2.48 6.17 11.13
C VAL A 65 -2.26 5.17 12.27
N PRO A 66 -3.25 4.91 13.15
CA PRO A 66 -3.08 3.98 14.26
C PRO A 66 -2.77 2.56 13.77
N PHE A 67 -1.83 1.88 14.43
CA PHE A 67 -1.41 0.52 14.04
C PHE A 67 -2.56 -0.48 13.94
N HIS A 68 -3.61 -0.35 14.75
CA HIS A 68 -4.77 -1.24 14.66
C HIS A 68 -5.56 -1.06 13.34
N ARG A 69 -5.59 0.16 12.76
CA ARG A 69 -6.20 0.40 11.44
C ARG A 69 -5.35 -0.20 10.33
N ILE A 70 -4.03 -0.02 10.41
CA ILE A 70 -3.06 -0.62 9.48
C ILE A 70 -3.23 -2.15 9.50
N LEU A 71 -3.21 -2.75 10.69
CA LEU A 71 -3.38 -4.20 10.86
C LEU A 71 -4.70 -4.68 10.26
N GLY A 72 -5.82 -4.00 10.55
CA GLY A 72 -7.12 -4.37 10.00
C GLY A 72 -7.17 -4.36 8.47
N LEU A 73 -6.58 -3.33 7.82
CA LEU A 73 -6.49 -3.27 6.36
C LEU A 73 -5.63 -4.43 5.80
N LEU A 74 -4.49 -4.72 6.42
CA LEU A 74 -3.59 -5.79 5.99
C LEU A 74 -4.20 -7.18 6.20
N GLU A 75 -4.88 -7.42 7.32
CA GLU A 75 -5.55 -8.70 7.60
C GLU A 75 -6.71 -8.95 6.64
N TYR A 76 -7.51 -7.93 6.34
CA TYR A 76 -8.57 -8.03 5.34
C TYR A 76 -7.99 -8.34 3.95
N ALA A 77 -7.01 -7.56 3.51
CA ALA A 77 -6.35 -7.76 2.21
C ALA A 77 -5.72 -9.16 2.12
N GLY A 78 -4.95 -9.57 3.13
CA GLY A 78 -4.32 -10.89 3.18
C GLY A 78 -5.34 -12.03 3.17
N THR A 79 -6.43 -11.91 3.93
CA THR A 79 -7.52 -12.91 3.95
C THR A 79 -8.20 -13.01 2.59
N ARG A 80 -8.53 -11.88 1.97
CA ARG A 80 -9.14 -11.85 0.64
C ARG A 80 -8.23 -12.45 -0.43
N THR A 81 -6.94 -12.11 -0.42
CA THR A 81 -5.95 -12.66 -1.35
C THR A 81 -5.79 -14.16 -1.18
N ARG A 82 -5.66 -14.66 0.06
CA ARG A 82 -5.59 -16.11 0.33
C ARG A 82 -6.83 -16.85 -0.18
N ARG A 83 -8.02 -16.29 0.06
CA ARG A 83 -9.27 -16.86 -0.48
C ARG A 83 -9.23 -16.94 -2.00
N ARG A 84 -8.80 -15.85 -2.66
CA ARG A 84 -8.72 -15.81 -4.12
C ARG A 84 -7.73 -16.81 -4.68
N ILE A 85 -6.55 -16.97 -4.06
CA ILE A 85 -5.60 -18.02 -4.42
C ILE A 85 -6.27 -19.40 -4.33
N ALA A 86 -6.93 -19.69 -3.21
CA ALA A 86 -7.61 -20.98 -3.03
C ALA A 86 -8.72 -21.25 -4.05
N THR A 87 -9.46 -20.23 -4.50
CA THR A 87 -10.50 -20.41 -5.53
C THR A 87 -9.95 -20.45 -6.95
N ASP A 88 -8.93 -19.64 -7.25
CA ASP A 88 -8.34 -19.57 -8.59
C ASP A 88 -7.53 -20.87 -8.88
N ASP A 89 -6.90 -21.47 -7.85
CA ASP A 89 -6.21 -22.77 -7.96
C ASP A 89 -7.18 -23.98 -8.08
N GLU A 90 -8.49 -23.80 -7.80
CA GLU A 90 -9.52 -24.85 -7.92
C GLU A 90 -10.20 -24.87 -9.31
N GLU A 91 -9.98 -23.86 -10.15
CA GLU A 91 -10.59 -23.71 -11.49
C GLU A 91 -9.68 -24.18 -12.65
N ASP A 92 -8.42 -24.56 -12.39
CA ASP A 92 -7.44 -25.15 -13.34
C ASP A 92 -7.30 -26.69 -13.18
#